data_AF-A0A5P9HIG1-F1
#
_entry.id   AF-A0A5P9HIG1-F1
#
_cell.length_a   1.000
_cell.length_b   1.000
_cell.length_c   1.000
_cell.angle_alpha   90.00
_cell.angle_beta   90.00
_cell.angle_gamma   90.00
#
_symmetry.space_group_name_H-M   'P 1'
#
loop_
_entity.id
_entity.type
_entity.pdbx_description
1 polymer ?
#
loop_
_entity_poly.entity_id
_entity_poly.type
_entity_poly.pdbx_seq_one_letter_code
_entity_poly.pdbx_strand_id
1 'polypeptide(L)' 'MLYESFEVAIYALLFWWGILLAFKRFPSNYTHNNTWKKDISVTFIQSVVLLATFQIIVYFQ' A
#
# COMPACT_ATOMS: atom_id res chain seq x y z
N MET A 1 -1.08 1.00 -18.72
CA MET A 1 -2.03 -0.10 -19.04
C MET A 1 -2.67 -0.74 -17.82
N LEU A 2 -1.96 -1.00 -16.71
CA LEU A 2 -2.54 -1.67 -15.52
C LEU A 2 -3.69 -0.91 -14.80
N TYR A 3 -3.88 0.38 -15.07
CA TYR A 3 -4.99 1.19 -14.54
C TYR A 3 -5.68 1.92 -15.69
N GLU A 4 -6.50 1.21 -16.47
CA GLU A 4 -7.25 1.81 -17.60
C GLU A 4 -8.27 2.86 -17.13
N SER A 5 -8.69 2.79 -15.87
CA SER A 5 -9.61 3.73 -15.25
C SER A 5 -9.16 4.11 -13.83
N PHE A 6 -9.51 5.32 -13.42
CA PHE A 6 -9.21 5.87 -12.09
C PHE A 6 -9.80 5.00 -10.97
N GLU A 7 -10.96 4.38 -11.20
CA GLU A 7 -11.58 3.44 -10.28
C GLU A 7 -10.70 2.21 -10.01
N VAL A 8 -10.11 1.63 -11.06
CA VAL A 8 -9.22 0.46 -10.92
C VAL A 8 -7.95 0.83 -10.16
N ALA A 9 -7.42 2.05 -10.34
CA ALA A 9 -6.30 2.55 -9.55
C ALA A 9 -6.65 2.67 -8.05
N ILE A 10 -7.85 3.15 -7.72
CA ILE A 10 -8.31 3.23 -6.33
C ILE A 10 -8.47 1.83 -5.73
N TYR A 11 -9.09 0.90 -6.45
CA TYR A 11 -9.25 -0.47 -5.94
C TYR A 11 -7.90 -1.15 -5.71
N ALA A 12 -6.95 -1.01 -6.63
CA ALA A 12 -5.60 -1.54 -6.46
C ALA A 12 -4.88 -0.89 -5.26
N LEU A 13 -5.04 0.43 -5.07
CA LEU A 13 -4.45 1.16 -3.95
C LEU A 13 -5.00 0.66 -2.61
N LEU A 14 -6.32 0.52 -2.49
CA LEU A 14 -6.97 0.01 -1.29
C LEU A 14 -6.61 -1.45 -1.02
N PHE A 15 -6.53 -2.28 -2.06
CA PHE A 15 -6.15 -3.68 -1.95
C PHE A 15 -4.73 -3.84 -1.40
N TRP A 16 -3.74 -3.18 -2.03
CA TRP A 16 -2.35 -3.24 -1.59
C TRP A 16 -2.15 -2.59 -0.23
N TRP A 17 -2.84 -1.48 0.05
CA TRP A 17 -2.83 -0.86 1.37
C TRP A 17 -3.35 -1.81 2.45
N GLY A 18 -4.49 -2.47 2.22
CA GLY A 18 -5.07 -3.43 3.15
C GLY A 18 -4.13 -4.60 3.45
N ILE A 19 -3.48 -5.14 2.41
CA ILE A 19 -2.47 -6.20 2.56
C ILE A 19 -1.29 -5.72 3.41
N LEU A 20 -0.71 -4.57 3.09
CA LEU A 20 0.44 -4.03 3.83
C LEU A 20 0.08 -3.73 5.28
N LEU A 21 -1.11 -3.19 5.52
CA LEU A 21 -1.63 -2.92 6.86
C LEU A 21 -1.81 -4.22 7.64
N ALA A 22 -2.40 -5.24 7.03
CA ALA A 22 -2.53 -6.58 7.62
C ALA A 22 -1.16 -7.14 7.99
N PHE A 23 -0.20 -7.17 7.05
CA PHE A 23 1.15 -7.68 7.31
C PHE A 23 1.92 -6.87 8.35
N LYS A 24 1.67 -5.57 8.48
CA LYS A 24 2.29 -4.77 9.54
C LYS A 24 1.66 -5.04 10.90
N ARG A 25 0.36 -5.38 10.92
CA ARG A 25 -0.42 -5.53 12.14
C ARG A 25 -0.40 -6.93 12.74
N PHE A 26 -0.59 -7.96 11.91
CA PHE A 26 -0.71 -9.35 12.37
C PHE A 26 0.52 -9.90 13.09
N PRO A 27 1.77 -9.67 12.63
CA PRO A 27 2.97 -10.17 13.30
C PRO A 27 3.51 -9.22 14.39
N SER A 28 2.97 -8.00 14.53
CA SER A 28 3.42 -7.07 15.57
C SER A 28 2.72 -7.39 16.89
N ASN A 29 3.42 -8.09 17.79
CA ASN A 29 3.17 -7.96 19.22
C ASN A 29 3.22 -6.48 19.55
N TYR A 30 2.07 -5.89 19.94
CA TYR A 30 1.87 -4.47 20.24
C TYR A 30 3.10 -3.87 20.93
N THR A 31 3.99 -3.29 20.15
CA THR A 31 5.17 -2.65 20.70
C THR A 31 4.66 -1.35 21.29
N HIS A 32 4.84 -1.15 22.60
CA HIS A 32 4.23 -0.08 23.40
C HIS A 32 4.32 1.34 22.78
N ASN A 33 5.25 1.55 21.85
CA ASN A 33 5.50 2.84 21.20
C ASN A 33 4.99 2.95 19.74
N ASN A 34 4.34 1.91 19.19
CA ASN A 34 3.83 1.94 17.82
C ASN A 34 2.34 2.31 17.79
N THR A 35 2.03 3.50 17.26
CA THR A 35 0.66 4.00 17.20
C THR A 35 -0.05 3.55 15.92
N TRP A 36 -1.32 3.16 16.06
CA TRP A 36 -2.18 2.77 14.94
C TRP A 36 -2.18 3.79 13.79
N LYS A 37 -2.16 5.09 14.14
CA LYS A 37 -2.12 6.18 13.17
C LYS A 37 -0.85 6.13 12.31
N LYS A 38 0.30 5.85 12.92
CA LYS A 38 1.58 5.75 12.21
C LYS A 38 1.60 4.56 11.26
N ASP A 39 1.07 3.40 11.67
CA ASP A 39 0.99 2.22 10.82
C ASP A 39 0.12 2.46 9.59
N ILE A 40 -1.06 3.07 9.79
CA ILE A 40 -1.97 3.44 8.71
C ILE A 40 -1.28 4.39 7.71
N SER A 41 -0.69 5.50 8.19
CA SER A 41 -0.04 6.47 7.31
C SER A 41 1.14 5.88 6.57
N VAL A 42 1.99 5.09 7.24
CA VAL A 42 3.16 4.48 6.60
C VAL A 42 2.75 3.46 5.54
N THR A 43 1.79 2.58 5.84
CA THR A 43 1.34 1.56 4.89
C THR A 43 0.60 2.16 3.71
N PHE A 44 -0.11 3.27 3.91
CA PHE A 44 -0.74 4.03 2.82
C PHE A 44 0.29 4.65 1.87
N ILE A 45 1.34 5.28 2.42
CA ILE A 45 2.43 5.82 1.59
C ILE A 45 3.14 4.69 0.85
N GLN A 46 3.37 3.54 1.51
CA GLN A 46 3.99 2.37 0.89
C GLN A 46 3.16 1.82 -0.27
N SER A 47 1.82 1.78 -0.16
CA SER A 47 0.98 1.33 -1.28
C SER A 47 1.02 2.29 -2.46
N VAL A 48 1.04 3.62 -2.22
CA VAL A 48 1.21 4.62 -3.30
C VAL A 48 2.55 4.44 -4.01
N VAL A 49 3.64 4.30 -3.26
CA VAL A 49 4.99 4.07 -3.82
C VAL A 49 5.02 2.77 -4.63
N LEU A 50 4.45 1.68 -4.11
CA LEU A 50 4.38 0.39 -4.79
C LEU A 50 3.68 0.51 -6.14
N LEU A 51 2.53 1.19 -6.20
CA LEU A 51 1.79 1.39 -7.44
C LEU A 51 2.56 2.24 -8.45
N ALA A 52 3.23 3.30 -7.99
CA ALA A 52 4.07 4.13 -8.83
C ALA A 52 5.25 3.33 -9.42
N THR A 53 5.91 2.51 -8.60
CA THR A 53 7.00 1.62 -9.05
C THR A 53 6.51 0.61 -10.09
N PHE A 54 5.33 0.00 -9.90
CA PHE A 54 4.77 -0.91 -10.91
C PHE A 54 4.51 -0.22 -12.25
N GLN A 55 3.98 1.01 -12.23
CA GLN A 55 3.79 1.78 -13.47
C GLN A 55 5.11 2.07 -14.17
N ILE A 56 6.16 2.44 -13.42
CA ILE A 56 7.49 2.69 -13.98
C ILE A 56 8.05 1.43 -14.64
N ILE A 57 8.00 0.28 -13.95
CA ILE A 57 8.51 -0.98 -14.51
C ILE A 57 7.79 -1.34 -15.81
N VAL A 58 6.46 -1.26 -15.81
CA VAL A 58 5.63 -1.57 -16.99
C VAL A 58 5.86 -0.58 -18.12
N TYR A 59 6.24 0.66 -17.84
CA TYR A 59 6.59 1.63 -18.87
C TYR A 59 7.90 1.28 -19.60
N PHE A 60 8.85 0.63 -18.91
CA PHE A 60 10.16 0.26 -19.46
C PHE A 60 10.22 -1.18 -19.99
N GLN A 61 9.13 -1.94 -19.91
CA GLN A 61 9.01 -3.32 -20.38
C GLN A 61 8.30 -3.37 -21.74
#